data_AF-A0A4Z0HFD9-F1
#
_entry.id   AF-A0A4Z0HFD9-F1
#
_cell.length_a   1.000
_cell.length_b   1.000
_cell.length_c   1.000
_cell.angle_alpha   90.00
_cell.angle_beta   90.00
_cell.angle_gamma   90.00
#
_symmetry.space_group_name_H-M   'P 1'
#
loop_
_entity.id
_entity.type
_entity.pdbx_description
1 polymer ?
#
loop_
_entity_poly.entity_id
_entity_poly.type
_entity_poly.pdbx_seq_one_letter_code
_entity_poly.pdbx_strand_id
1 'polypeptide(L)'
;MRYEELTGRIQARAQLSDRQSAERVTRATLETLAERVPDGLAGHLADQLPIEAAEPMRRVAASHEGSPEERAYRRAHGERFDLTGFAGRVAWRAGTTEDIALRDAAALFEVLDSAVSPELMERLYVALPRDIRQLLPEARAVLDQSGAAESAGVGGAGGAGRTG
;
A
#
# COMPACT_ATOMS: atom_id res chain seq x y z
N MET A 1 5.06 -9.82 15.03
CA MET A 1 4.91 -8.52 15.72
C MET A 1 3.65 -8.56 16.58
N ARG A 2 3.59 -7.87 17.74
CA ARG A 2 2.34 -7.73 18.53
C ARG A 2 1.56 -6.48 18.12
N TYR A 3 0.25 -6.44 18.37
CA TYR A 3 -0.59 -5.28 18.00
C TYR A 3 -0.15 -3.98 18.67
N GLU A 4 0.12 -4.03 19.98
CA GLU A 4 0.61 -2.88 20.76
C GLU A 4 1.91 -2.30 20.19
N GLU A 5 2.83 -3.17 19.78
CA GLU A 5 4.10 -2.80 19.17
C GLU A 5 3.89 -2.12 17.82
N LEU A 6 3.04 -2.70 16.96
CA LEU A 6 2.71 -2.16 15.64
C LEU A 6 2.16 -0.74 15.75
N THR A 7 1.14 -0.57 16.58
CA THR A 7 0.45 0.71 16.78
C THR A 7 1.29 1.72 17.55
N GLY A 8 2.19 1.29 18.44
CA GLY A 8 3.19 2.15 19.07
C GLY A 8 4.23 2.68 18.06
N ARG A 9 4.68 1.82 17.13
CA ARG A 9 5.56 2.26 16.01
C ARG A 9 4.87 3.25 15.08
N ILE A 10 3.58 3.04 14.80
CA ILE A 10 2.77 3.96 13.99
C ILE A 10 2.60 5.29 14.72
N GLN A 11 2.22 5.27 16.01
CA GLN A 11 2.07 6.48 16.82
C GLN A 11 3.35 7.33 16.81
N ALA A 12 4.51 6.70 17.02
CA ALA A 12 5.80 7.39 17.02
C ALA A 12 6.15 8.01 15.65
N ARG A 13 5.90 7.28 14.56
CA ARG A 13 6.21 7.76 13.19
C ARG A 13 5.24 8.84 12.72
N ALA A 14 3.95 8.67 12.96
CA ALA A 14 2.91 9.62 12.60
C ALA A 14 2.79 10.81 13.58
N GLN A 15 3.57 10.80 14.68
CA GLN A 15 3.55 11.83 15.73
C GLN A 15 2.14 12.03 16.32
N LEU A 16 1.41 10.93 16.50
CA LEU A 16 0.03 10.98 16.97
C LEU A 16 -0.01 11.22 18.49
N SER A 17 -0.96 12.05 18.89
CA SER A 17 -1.10 12.53 20.27
C SER A 17 -1.43 11.43 21.27
N ASP A 18 -2.10 10.37 20.81
CA ASP A 18 -2.58 9.28 21.65
C ASP A 18 -2.69 7.96 20.88
N ARG A 19 -2.89 6.90 21.64
CA ARG A 19 -2.96 5.54 21.11
C ARG A 19 -4.26 5.24 20.36
N GLN A 20 -5.38 5.82 20.77
CA GLN A 20 -6.66 5.63 20.09
C GLN A 20 -6.62 6.22 18.67
N SER A 21 -5.94 7.35 18.51
CA SER A 21 -5.66 7.95 17.20
C SER A 21 -4.83 7.01 16.32
N ALA A 22 -3.78 6.38 16.87
CA ALA A 22 -2.98 5.40 16.15
C ALA A 22 -3.78 4.17 15.71
N GLU A 23 -4.62 3.62 16.59
CA GLU A 23 -5.50 2.49 16.26
C GLU A 23 -6.55 2.85 15.20
N ARG A 24 -7.10 4.08 15.25
CA ARG A 24 -8.07 4.56 14.28
C ARG A 24 -7.46 4.75 12.91
N VAL A 25 -6.31 5.40 12.82
CA VAL A 25 -5.51 5.53 11.59
C VAL A 25 -5.19 4.15 11.03
N THR A 26 -4.69 3.24 11.89
CA THR A 26 -4.32 1.89 11.46
C THR A 26 -5.49 1.17 10.81
N ARG A 27 -6.66 1.21 11.45
CA ARG A 27 -7.88 0.60 10.90
C ARG A 27 -8.30 1.27 9.59
N ALA A 28 -8.39 2.59 9.58
CA ALA A 28 -8.81 3.36 8.41
C ALA A 28 -7.94 3.08 7.17
N THR A 29 -6.62 3.06 7.35
CA THR A 29 -5.67 2.79 6.28
C THR A 29 -5.71 1.33 5.84
N LEU A 30 -5.77 0.36 6.76
CA LEU A 30 -5.83 -1.06 6.39
C LEU A 30 -7.14 -1.45 5.70
N GLU A 31 -8.28 -0.87 6.10
CA GLU A 31 -9.56 -1.06 5.40
C GLU A 31 -9.46 -0.50 3.98
N THR A 32 -8.98 0.73 3.83
CA THR A 32 -8.82 1.37 2.51
C THR A 32 -7.81 0.62 1.63
N LEU A 33 -6.75 0.07 2.23
CA LEU A 33 -5.78 -0.74 1.53
C LEU A 33 -6.41 -2.05 1.03
N ALA A 34 -7.19 -2.72 1.88
CA ALA A 34 -7.89 -3.95 1.51
C ALA A 34 -8.94 -3.72 0.40
N GLU A 35 -9.55 -2.53 0.34
CA GLU A 35 -10.43 -2.16 -0.78
C GLU A 35 -9.64 -2.04 -2.08
N ARG A 36 -8.41 -1.49 -2.02
CA ARG A 36 -7.63 -1.17 -3.21
C ARG A 36 -6.95 -2.38 -3.84
N VAL A 37 -6.60 -3.40 -3.07
CA VAL A 37 -5.80 -4.55 -3.54
C VAL A 37 -6.68 -5.79 -3.77
N PRO A 38 -6.19 -6.79 -4.54
CA PRO A 38 -6.89 -8.06 -4.67
C PRO A 38 -7.08 -8.76 -3.30
N ASP A 39 -8.21 -9.44 -3.11
CA ASP A 39 -8.55 -10.10 -1.85
C ASP A 39 -7.51 -11.11 -1.39
N GLY A 40 -6.91 -11.85 -2.33
CA GLY A 40 -5.85 -12.81 -2.02
C GLY A 40 -4.63 -12.11 -1.41
N LEU A 41 -4.28 -10.92 -1.90
CA LEU A 41 -3.19 -10.12 -1.36
C LEU A 41 -3.55 -9.52 0.01
N ALA A 42 -4.77 -9.00 0.16
CA ALA A 42 -5.28 -8.52 1.44
C ALA A 42 -5.27 -9.65 2.50
N GLY A 43 -5.65 -10.87 2.12
CA GLY A 43 -5.59 -12.06 2.97
C GLY A 43 -4.17 -12.41 3.40
N HIS A 44 -3.21 -12.42 2.47
CA HIS A 44 -1.81 -12.67 2.81
C HIS A 44 -1.20 -11.61 3.72
N LEU A 45 -1.57 -10.34 3.57
CA LEU A 45 -1.19 -9.28 4.51
C LEU A 45 -1.79 -9.55 5.89
N ALA A 46 -3.09 -9.87 5.94
CA ALA A 46 -3.79 -10.20 7.17
C ALA A 46 -3.24 -11.45 7.89
N ASP A 47 -2.58 -12.37 7.20
CA ASP A 47 -1.95 -13.55 7.80
C ASP A 47 -0.62 -13.23 8.50
N GLN A 48 0.04 -12.11 8.15
CA GLN A 48 1.30 -11.67 8.75
C GLN A 48 1.11 -10.59 9.83
N LEU A 49 -0.09 -10.02 9.92
CA LEU A 49 -0.43 -8.97 10.87
C LEU A 49 -1.03 -9.52 12.17
N PRO A 50 -0.93 -8.78 13.29
CA PRO A 50 -1.69 -9.06 14.50
C PRO A 50 -3.19 -9.12 14.21
N ILE A 51 -3.92 -9.96 14.97
CA ILE A 51 -5.34 -10.26 14.70
C ILE A 51 -6.22 -9.00 14.63
N GLU A 52 -5.96 -8.01 15.48
CA GLU A 52 -6.70 -6.75 15.55
C GLU A 52 -6.46 -5.85 14.33
N ALA A 53 -5.28 -5.95 13.71
CA ALA A 53 -4.97 -5.26 12.45
C ALA A 53 -5.43 -6.07 11.23
N ALA A 54 -5.48 -7.40 11.33
CA ALA A 54 -5.92 -8.29 10.27
C ALA A 54 -7.45 -8.26 10.06
N GLU A 55 -8.21 -8.11 11.15
CA GLU A 55 -9.68 -8.10 11.16
C GLU A 55 -10.31 -7.13 10.14
N PRO A 56 -9.93 -5.83 10.07
CA PRO A 56 -10.48 -4.92 9.07
C PRO A 56 -10.25 -5.38 7.63
N MET A 57 -9.06 -5.93 7.34
CA MET A 57 -8.73 -6.39 5.99
C MET A 57 -9.58 -7.60 5.59
N ARG A 58 -9.77 -8.55 6.52
CA ARG A 58 -10.60 -9.74 6.30
C ARG A 58 -12.06 -9.37 6.12
N ARG A 59 -12.56 -8.39 6.89
CA ARG A 59 -13.94 -7.88 6.76
C ARG A 59 -14.18 -7.27 5.38
N VAL A 60 -13.26 -6.44 4.88
CA VAL A 60 -13.38 -5.84 3.54
C VAL A 60 -13.35 -6.92 2.45
N ALA A 61 -12.41 -7.86 2.50
CA ALA A 61 -12.35 -8.95 1.52
C ALA A 61 -13.63 -9.83 1.52
N ALA A 62 -14.28 -10.01 2.67
CA ALA A 62 -15.55 -10.72 2.75
C ALA A 62 -16.75 -9.92 2.20
N SER A 63 -16.63 -8.60 2.13
CA SER A 63 -17.75 -7.67 1.91
C SER A 63 -17.65 -6.99 0.55
N HIS A 64 -17.96 -7.74 -0.51
CA HIS A 64 -18.11 -7.17 -1.86
C HIS A 64 -19.60 -7.03 -2.20
N GLU A 65 -20.04 -5.81 -2.50
CA GLU A 65 -21.41 -5.52 -2.92
C GLU A 65 -21.56 -5.52 -4.45
N GLY A 66 -22.79 -5.59 -4.98
CA GLY A 66 -23.04 -5.60 -6.44
C GLY A 66 -23.24 -6.99 -7.02
N SER A 67 -23.26 -7.09 -8.36
CA SER A 67 -23.52 -8.32 -9.11
C SER A 67 -22.41 -9.37 -8.93
N PRO A 68 -22.67 -10.66 -9.19
CA PRO A 68 -21.65 -11.72 -9.09
C PRO A 68 -20.38 -11.43 -9.89
N GLU A 69 -20.50 -10.83 -11.07
CA GLU A 69 -19.38 -10.47 -11.95
C GLU A 69 -18.56 -9.31 -11.37
N GLU A 70 -19.21 -8.26 -10.87
CA GLU A 70 -18.53 -7.15 -10.20
C GLU A 70 -17.80 -7.59 -8.94
N ARG A 71 -18.41 -8.48 -8.15
CA ARG A 71 -17.74 -9.07 -6.98
C ARG A 71 -16.52 -9.89 -7.39
N ALA A 72 -16.64 -10.73 -8.42
CA ALA A 72 -15.50 -11.50 -8.91
C ALA A 72 -14.37 -10.58 -9.42
N TYR A 73 -14.72 -9.50 -10.12
CA TYR A 73 -13.78 -8.50 -10.59
C TYR A 73 -13.04 -7.81 -9.43
N ARG A 74 -13.76 -7.31 -8.42
CA ARG A 74 -13.13 -6.65 -7.27
C ARG A 74 -12.26 -7.61 -6.46
N ARG A 75 -12.68 -8.86 -6.27
CA ARG A 75 -11.83 -9.88 -5.60
C ARG A 75 -10.50 -10.09 -6.31
N ALA A 76 -10.49 -10.02 -7.64
CA ALA A 76 -9.31 -10.25 -8.47
C ALA A 76 -8.42 -9.00 -8.63
N HIS A 77 -8.98 -7.79 -8.56
CA HIS A 77 -8.28 -6.55 -8.95
C HIS A 77 -8.27 -5.43 -7.89
N GLY A 78 -9.09 -5.54 -6.85
CA GLY A 78 -9.43 -4.45 -5.95
C GLY A 78 -10.36 -3.41 -6.59
N GLU A 79 -10.86 -2.51 -5.76
CA GLU A 79 -11.59 -1.32 -6.17
C GLU A 79 -10.64 -0.30 -6.82
N ARG A 80 -11.13 0.43 -7.82
CA ARG A 80 -10.32 1.42 -8.55
C ARG A 80 -10.51 2.81 -7.96
N PHE A 81 -9.46 3.32 -7.34
CA PHE A 81 -9.33 4.73 -6.97
C PHE A 81 -7.86 5.16 -6.95
N ASP A 82 -7.64 6.46 -7.04
CA ASP A 82 -6.35 7.15 -7.05
C ASP A 82 -5.93 7.55 -5.62
N LEU A 83 -4.79 8.22 -5.51
CA LEU A 83 -4.26 8.72 -4.25
C LEU A 83 -5.24 9.67 -3.53
N THR A 84 -5.93 10.53 -4.27
CA THR A 84 -6.93 11.45 -3.72
C THR A 84 -8.09 10.67 -3.12
N GLY A 85 -8.61 9.66 -3.83
CA GLY A 85 -9.64 8.77 -3.32
C GLY A 85 -9.16 7.95 -2.11
N PHE A 86 -7.89 7.52 -2.11
CA PHE A 86 -7.29 6.85 -0.96
C PHE A 86 -7.23 7.78 0.25
N ALA A 87 -6.73 9.00 0.08
CA ALA A 87 -6.63 10.01 1.13
C ALA A 87 -8.00 10.38 1.71
N GLY A 88 -8.97 10.65 0.85
CA GLY A 88 -10.34 11.01 1.26
C GLY A 88 -11.01 9.90 2.06
N ARG A 89 -10.84 8.63 1.67
CA ARG A 89 -11.37 7.47 2.40
C ARG A 89 -10.72 7.30 3.78
N VAL A 90 -9.40 7.39 3.85
CA VAL A 90 -8.67 7.30 5.12
C VAL A 90 -9.04 8.48 6.03
N ALA A 91 -9.09 9.70 5.48
CA ALA A 91 -9.48 10.91 6.19
C ALA A 91 -10.88 10.81 6.79
N TRP A 92 -11.85 10.36 5.99
CA TRP A 92 -13.24 10.16 6.43
C TRP A 92 -13.34 9.12 7.55
N ARG A 93 -12.66 7.98 7.44
CA ARG A 93 -12.66 6.91 8.45
C ARG A 93 -11.91 7.31 9.73
N ALA A 94 -10.82 8.05 9.60
CA ALA A 94 -10.00 8.48 10.75
C ALA A 94 -10.53 9.77 11.41
N GLY A 95 -11.44 10.50 10.75
CA GLY A 95 -11.94 11.80 11.22
C GLY A 95 -10.86 12.88 11.19
N THR A 96 -10.04 12.90 10.13
CA THR A 96 -8.92 13.82 9.95
C THR A 96 -8.97 14.47 8.56
N THR A 97 -7.99 15.31 8.22
CA THR A 97 -7.85 15.90 6.87
C THR A 97 -7.07 14.98 5.94
N GLU A 98 -7.22 15.16 4.63
CA GLU A 98 -6.51 14.37 3.61
C GLU A 98 -4.98 14.45 3.76
N ASP A 99 -4.43 15.64 4.05
CA ASP A 99 -3.00 15.84 4.26
C ASP A 99 -2.46 15.03 5.47
N ILE A 100 -3.24 14.98 6.55
CA ILE A 100 -2.87 14.20 7.73
C ILE A 100 -3.01 12.71 7.40
N ALA A 101 -4.09 12.31 6.73
CA ALA A 101 -4.31 10.93 6.33
C ALA A 101 -3.19 10.38 5.44
N LEU A 102 -2.65 11.18 4.52
CA LEU A 102 -1.52 10.80 3.67
C LEU A 102 -0.24 10.58 4.48
N ARG A 103 0.08 11.49 5.40
CA ARG A 103 1.25 11.37 6.29
C ARG A 103 1.14 10.13 7.17
N ASP A 104 -0.03 9.92 7.74
CA ASP A 104 -0.32 8.82 8.64
C ASP A 104 -0.30 7.46 7.90
N ALA A 105 -0.81 7.43 6.66
CA ALA A 105 -0.73 6.25 5.82
C ALA A 105 0.71 5.90 5.43
N ALA A 106 1.54 6.90 5.09
CA ALA A 106 2.97 6.68 4.83
C ALA A 106 3.68 6.10 6.05
N ALA A 107 3.40 6.62 7.25
CA ALA A 107 3.92 6.07 8.50
C ALA A 107 3.50 4.59 8.72
N LEU A 108 2.28 4.22 8.33
CA LEU A 108 1.83 2.83 8.39
C LEU A 108 2.57 1.94 7.38
N PHE A 109 2.78 2.39 6.14
CA PHE A 109 3.52 1.63 5.13
C PHE A 109 4.97 1.36 5.55
N GLU A 110 5.61 2.31 6.22
CA GLU A 110 6.93 2.14 6.86
C GLU A 110 6.91 1.05 7.93
N VAL A 111 5.85 0.97 8.74
CA VAL A 111 5.72 -0.08 9.74
C VAL A 111 5.43 -1.43 9.08
N LEU A 112 4.60 -1.47 8.04
CA LEU A 112 4.29 -2.67 7.28
C LEU A 112 5.56 -3.28 6.66
N ASP A 113 6.46 -2.48 6.10
CA ASP A 113 7.71 -3.00 5.51
C ASP A 113 8.57 -3.75 6.53
N SER A 114 8.49 -3.38 7.82
CA SER A 114 9.14 -4.10 8.92
C SER A 114 8.32 -5.25 9.51
N ALA A 115 7.01 -5.27 9.26
CA ALA A 115 6.07 -6.22 9.85
C ALA A 115 5.78 -7.42 8.95
N VAL A 116 5.94 -7.26 7.63
CA VAL A 116 5.65 -8.27 6.63
C VAL A 116 6.91 -8.68 5.85
N SER A 117 6.85 -9.83 5.18
CA SER A 117 7.94 -10.36 4.37
C SER A 117 8.23 -9.46 3.15
N PRO A 118 9.50 -9.30 2.74
CA PRO A 118 9.88 -8.49 1.58
C PRO A 118 9.15 -8.83 0.29
N GLU A 119 8.87 -10.11 0.05
CA GLU A 119 8.16 -10.61 -1.14
C GLU A 119 6.71 -10.15 -1.17
N LEU A 120 6.09 -10.03 0.01
CA LEU A 120 4.71 -9.56 0.13
C LEU A 120 4.64 -8.05 -0.08
N MET A 121 5.62 -7.29 0.40
CA MET A 121 5.77 -5.87 0.09
C MET A 121 5.96 -5.61 -1.40
N GLU A 122 6.71 -6.47 -2.10
CA GLU A 122 6.88 -6.38 -3.55
C GLU A 122 5.57 -6.64 -4.30
N ARG A 123 4.79 -7.65 -3.90
CA ARG A 123 3.44 -7.88 -4.45
C ARG A 123 2.52 -6.70 -4.20
N LEU A 124 2.61 -6.07 -3.04
CA LEU A 124 1.86 -4.85 -2.71
C LEU A 124 2.24 -3.70 -3.63
N TYR A 125 3.54 -3.49 -3.86
CA TYR A 125 4.04 -2.48 -4.80
C TYR A 125 3.45 -2.68 -6.21
N VAL A 126 3.47 -3.92 -6.72
CA VAL A 126 2.94 -4.24 -8.06
C VAL A 126 1.43 -4.01 -8.15
N ALA A 127 0.68 -4.37 -7.11
CA ALA A 127 -0.79 -4.24 -7.09
C ALA A 127 -1.28 -2.78 -6.96
N LEU A 128 -0.50 -1.91 -6.31
CA LEU A 128 -0.88 -0.52 -6.12
C LEU A 128 -0.69 0.32 -7.39
N PRO A 129 -1.56 1.30 -7.66
CA PRO A 129 -1.35 2.29 -8.71
C PRO A 129 -0.20 3.25 -8.34
N ARG A 130 0.42 3.85 -9.37
CA ARG A 130 1.71 4.57 -9.25
C ARG A 130 1.68 5.73 -8.27
N ASP A 131 0.58 6.45 -8.23
CA ASP A 131 0.32 7.56 -7.32
C ASP A 131 0.24 7.11 -5.85
N ILE A 132 -0.34 5.95 -5.55
CA ILE A 132 -0.36 5.41 -4.18
C ILE A 132 1.01 4.86 -3.77
N ARG A 133 1.80 4.34 -4.73
CA ARG A 133 3.17 3.84 -4.45
C ARG A 133 4.10 4.90 -3.88
N GLN A 134 3.81 6.20 -4.08
CA GLN A 134 4.59 7.27 -3.49
C GLN A 134 4.53 7.31 -1.95
N LEU A 135 3.55 6.62 -1.35
CA LEU A 135 3.42 6.46 0.10
C LEU A 135 4.23 5.28 0.66
N LEU A 136 4.76 4.41 -0.21
CA LEU A 136 5.62 3.30 0.21
C LEU A 136 7.02 3.81 0.60
N PRO A 137 7.76 3.06 1.43
CA PRO A 137 9.11 3.45 1.85
C PRO A 137 10.03 3.75 0.66
N GLU A 138 10.92 4.73 0.82
CA GLU A 138 11.81 5.22 -0.25
C GLU A 138 12.63 4.09 -0.89
N ALA A 139 13.07 3.10 -0.09
CA ALA A 139 13.79 1.92 -0.58
C ALA A 139 13.04 1.16 -1.70
N ARG A 140 11.71 1.30 -1.77
CA ARG A 140 10.84 0.71 -2.79
C ARG A 140 10.45 1.72 -3.87
N ALA A 141 10.40 3.01 -3.57
CA ALA A 141 10.20 4.07 -4.57
C ALA A 141 11.35 4.11 -5.62
N VAL A 142 12.57 3.70 -5.23
CA VAL A 142 13.72 3.58 -6.15
C VAL A 142 13.53 2.52 -7.25
N LEU A 143 12.66 1.52 -7.05
CA LEU A 143 12.35 0.51 -8.07
C LEU A 143 11.66 1.14 -9.30
N ASP A 144 10.89 2.22 -9.14
CA ASP A 144 10.27 2.97 -10.25
C ASP A 144 11.34 3.71 -11.09
N GLN A 145 12.46 4.09 -10.46
CA GLN A 145 13.54 4.86 -11.08
C GLN A 145 14.60 3.97 -11.73
N SER A 146 14.88 2.79 -11.17
CA SER A 146 15.88 1.84 -11.74
C SER A 146 15.35 1.12 -12.98
N GLY A 147 14.06 0.78 -13.04
CA GLY A 147 13.46 0.22 -14.26
C GLY A 147 13.44 1.19 -15.45
N ALA A 148 13.38 2.51 -15.19
CA ALA A 148 13.49 3.53 -16.22
C ALA A 148 14.94 3.68 -16.73
N ALA A 149 15.95 3.56 -15.86
CA ALA A 149 17.36 3.71 -16.22
C ALA A 149 17.90 2.56 -17.09
N GLU A 150 17.39 1.33 -16.94
CA GLU A 150 17.88 0.17 -17.71
C GLU A 150 17.42 0.18 -19.18
N SER A 151 16.33 0.89 -19.51
CA SER A 151 15.79 0.99 -20.88
C SER A 151 16.50 2.03 -21.78
N ALA A 152 17.44 2.83 -21.24
CA ALA A 152 18.14 3.88 -21.97
C ALA A 152 19.57 3.50 -22.43
N GLY A 153 20.00 2.25 -22.22
CA GLY A 153 21.41 1.85 -22.32
C GLY A 153 21.85 0.99 -23.52
N VAL A 154 20.99 0.62 -24.47
CA VAL A 154 21.39 -0.22 -25.62
C VAL A 154 21.04 0.44 -26.94
N GLY A 155 21.99 1.21 -27.49
CA GLY A 155 21.80 1.81 -28.81
C GLY A 155 22.89 2.79 -29.23
N GLY A 156 24.15 2.35 -29.28
CA GLY A 156 25.16 3.18 -29.94
C GLY A 156 26.59 2.73 -29.74
N ALA A 157 27.09 1.88 -30.64
CA ALA A 157 28.43 2.00 -31.24
C ALA A 157 28.70 0.79 -32.13
N GLY A 158 28.82 1.02 -33.44
CA GLY A 158 29.19 0.00 -34.41
C GLY A 158 29.51 0.60 -35.77
N GLY A 159 30.32 1.66 -35.79
CA GLY A 159 30.88 2.23 -37.01
C GLY A 159 32.25 1.61 -37.32
N ALA A 160 32.38 0.96 -38.48
CA ALA A 160 33.60 0.73 -39.27
C ALA A 160 33.16 -0.03 -40.53
N GLY A 161 33.61 0.23 -41.75
CA GLY A 161 34.67 1.09 -42.25
C GLY A 161 34.71 0.99 -43.78
N ARG A 162 35.39 1.96 -44.36
CA ARG A 162 35.70 2.20 -45.78
C ARG A 162 35.93 0.95 -46.63
N THR A 163 35.37 0.98 -47.83
CA THR A 163 35.95 0.46 -49.07
C THR A 163 35.88 1.65 -50.05
N GLY A 164 36.96 2.12 -50.68
CA GLY A 164 37.96 1.37 -51.42
C GLY A 164 37.80 1.81 -52.86
#